data_AF-A0A2V3JAP8-F1
#
_entry.id   AF-A0A2V3JAP8-F1
#
_cell.length_a   1.000
_cell.length_b   1.000
_cell.length_c   1.000
_cell.angle_alpha   90.00
_cell.angle_beta   90.00
_cell.angle_gamma   90.00
#
_symmetry.space_group_name_H-M   'P 1'
#
loop_
_entity.id
_entity.type
_entity.pdbx_description
1 polymer ?
#
loop_
_entity_poly.entity_id
_entity_poly.type
_entity_poly.pdbx_seq_one_letter_code
_entity_poly.pdbx_strand_id
1 'polypeptide(L)'
;MLTTITTTTTTTTTTTTAASVSQVAVFGVFGVVILITLLIAKELLSASENEKALLLGRAINVAINPLLFAFLSIVFFKVLEII
;
A
#
# COMPACT_ATOMS: atom_id res chain seq x y z
N MET A 1 4.90 24.30 -35.76
CA MET A 1 3.66 23.85 -35.06
C MET A 1 3.72 22.39 -34.63
N LEU A 2 4.19 21.44 -35.45
CA LEU A 2 4.35 20.03 -35.05
C LEU A 2 5.22 19.83 -33.80
N THR A 3 6.39 20.49 -33.76
CA THR A 3 7.33 20.45 -32.63
C THR A 3 6.70 20.95 -31.33
N THR A 4 5.89 22.01 -31.37
CA THR A 4 5.19 22.55 -30.20
C THR A 4 4.13 21.58 -29.66
N ILE A 5 3.40 20.90 -30.55
CA ILE A 5 2.41 19.88 -30.18
C ILE A 5 3.13 18.67 -29.56
N THR A 6 4.20 18.18 -30.18
CA THR A 6 5.01 17.07 -29.63
C THR A 6 5.57 17.41 -28.26
N THR A 7 6.19 18.59 -28.09
CA THR A 7 6.72 19.02 -26.79
C THR A 7 5.64 19.15 -25.72
N THR A 8 4.46 19.68 -26.06
CA THR A 8 3.35 19.83 -25.11
C THR A 8 2.80 18.46 -24.69
N THR A 9 2.63 17.54 -25.64
CA THR A 9 2.16 16.17 -25.36
C THR A 9 3.18 15.38 -24.53
N THR A 10 4.47 15.47 -24.85
CA THR A 10 5.53 14.82 -24.06
C THR A 10 5.58 15.40 -22.65
N THR A 11 5.51 16.73 -22.50
CA THR A 11 5.52 17.37 -21.17
C THR A 11 4.31 16.94 -20.34
N THR A 12 3.11 16.93 -20.93
CA THR A 12 1.87 16.50 -20.25
C THR A 12 1.92 15.02 -19.86
N THR A 13 2.47 14.16 -20.71
CA THR A 13 2.61 12.72 -20.41
C THR A 13 3.64 12.48 -19.30
N THR A 14 4.73 13.26 -19.28
CA THR A 14 5.79 13.14 -18.27
C THR A 14 5.32 13.63 -16.90
N THR A 15 4.58 14.75 -16.85
CA THR A 15 4.04 15.30 -15.60
C THR A 15 2.95 14.41 -15.00
N THR A 16 2.07 13.85 -15.84
CA THR A 16 1.02 12.92 -15.38
C THR A 16 1.60 11.60 -14.86
N THR A 17 2.66 11.08 -15.49
CA THR A 17 3.36 9.86 -15.03
C THR A 17 4.12 10.11 -13.73
N ALA A 18 4.82 11.24 -13.59
CA ALA A 18 5.52 11.57 -12.35
C ALA A 18 4.56 11.79 -11.16
N ALA A 19 3.40 12.40 -11.42
CA ALA A 19 2.36 12.60 -10.42
C ALA A 19 1.72 11.28 -9.95
N SER A 20 1.45 10.34 -10.88
CA SER A 20 0.88 9.04 -10.53
C SER A 20 1.86 8.17 -9.74
N VAL A 21 3.15 8.15 -10.11
CA VAL A 21 4.20 7.43 -9.37
C VAL A 21 4.34 7.97 -7.93
N SER A 22 4.26 9.30 -7.76
CA SER A 22 4.33 9.91 -6.42
C SER A 22 3.17 9.50 -5.52
N GLN A 23 1.95 9.39 -6.06
CA GLN A 23 0.78 8.94 -5.28
C GLN A 23 0.88 7.45 -4.90
N VAL A 24 1.33 6.59 -5.80
CA VAL A 24 1.51 5.15 -5.53
C VAL A 24 2.50 4.92 -4.38
N ALA A 25 3.61 5.68 -4.36
CA ALA A 25 4.59 5.61 -3.28
C ALA A 25 3.99 5.96 -1.91
N VAL A 26 3.14 6.99 -1.85
CA VAL A 26 2.47 7.42 -0.62
C VAL A 26 1.50 6.35 -0.10
N PHE A 27 0.68 5.76 -0.97
CA PHE A 27 -0.24 4.69 -0.57
C PHE A 27 0.48 3.43 -0.07
N GLY A 28 1.66 3.11 -0.64
CA GLY A 28 2.50 2.02 -0.15
C GLY A 28 2.93 2.21 1.31
N VAL A 29 3.38 3.42 1.67
CA VAL A 29 3.77 3.75 3.06
C VAL A 29 2.59 3.61 4.01
N PHE A 30 1.42 4.15 3.65
CA PHE A 30 0.21 3.99 4.46
C PHE A 30 -0.19 2.52 4.63
N GLY A 31 -0.08 1.72 3.56
CA GLY A 31 -0.32 0.28 3.63
C GLY A 31 0.55 -0.42 4.68
N VAL A 32 1.84 -0.08 4.73
CA VAL A 32 2.79 -0.61 5.73
C VAL A 32 2.43 -0.19 7.15
N VAL A 33 2.16 1.10 7.36
CA VAL A 33 1.82 1.64 8.68
C VAL A 33 0.52 1.00 9.21
N ILE A 34 -0.49 0.86 8.36
CA ILE A 34 -1.76 0.21 8.70
C ILE A 34 -1.52 -1.27 9.01
N LEU A 35 -0.73 -1.98 8.20
CA LEU A 35 -0.37 -3.37 8.47
C LEU A 35 0.27 -3.56 9.84
N ILE A 36 1.29 -2.77 10.16
CA ILE A 36 1.98 -2.84 11.46
C ILE A 36 0.99 -2.57 12.60
N THR A 37 0.15 -1.55 12.45
CA THR A 37 -0.86 -1.20 13.46
C THR A 37 -1.86 -2.33 13.68
N LEU A 38 -2.37 -2.95 12.60
CA LEU A 38 -3.30 -4.08 12.67
C LEU A 38 -2.66 -5.33 13.27
N LEU A 39 -1.38 -5.60 12.97
CA LEU A 39 -0.65 -6.72 13.57
C LEU A 39 -0.49 -6.52 15.09
N ILE A 40 -0.08 -5.32 15.52
CA ILE A 40 0.02 -4.98 16.95
C ILE A 40 -1.35 -5.11 17.63
N ALA A 41 -2.40 -4.58 17.01
CA ALA A 41 -3.76 -4.68 17.53
C ALA A 41 -4.22 -6.15 17.62
N LYS A 42 -3.95 -6.98 16.61
CA LYS A 42 -4.25 -8.42 16.65
C LYS A 42 -3.55 -9.10 17.82
N GLU A 43 -2.25 -8.87 18.01
CA GLU A 43 -1.49 -9.52 19.10
C GLU A 43 -2.01 -9.10 20.48
N LEU A 44 -2.25 -7.80 20.69
CA LEU A 44 -2.85 -7.29 21.93
C LEU A 44 -4.23 -7.87 22.20
N LEU A 45 -5.04 -8.00 21.16
CA LEU A 45 -6.41 -8.46 21.27
C LEU A 45 -6.49 -9.98 21.42
N SER A 46 -5.54 -10.71 20.84
CA SER A 46 -5.38 -12.14 21.01
C SER A 46 -4.89 -12.51 22.42
N ALA A 47 -4.26 -11.57 23.14
CA ALA A 47 -3.89 -11.72 24.55
C ALA A 47 -5.03 -11.38 25.52
N SER A 48 -6.17 -10.86 25.03
CA SER A 48 -7.32 -10.49 25.85
C SER A 48 -8.34 -11.62 25.91
N GLU A 49 -8.75 -12.00 27.12
CA GLU A 49 -9.75 -13.07 27.36
C GLU A 49 -11.21 -12.63 27.13
N ASN A 50 -11.43 -11.40 26.67
CA ASN A 50 -12.78 -10.88 26.44
C ASN A 50 -13.40 -11.44 25.15
N GLU A 51 -14.65 -11.89 25.16
CA GLU A 51 -15.33 -12.39 23.95
C GLU A 51 -15.40 -11.35 22.82
N LYS A 52 -15.64 -10.07 23.17
CA LYS A 52 -15.62 -8.96 22.21
C LYS A 52 -14.24 -8.77 21.58
N ALA A 53 -13.19 -8.98 22.36
CA ALA A 53 -11.82 -8.94 21.87
C ALA A 53 -11.56 -10.09 20.89
N LEU A 54 -12.00 -11.29 21.23
CA LEU A 54 -11.85 -12.46 20.35
C LEU A 54 -12.52 -12.27 18.98
N LEU A 55 -13.74 -11.72 18.95
CA LEU A 55 -14.46 -11.42 17.70
C LEU A 55 -13.76 -10.36 16.87
N LEU A 56 -13.31 -9.28 17.50
CA LEU A 56 -12.62 -8.19 16.82
C LEU A 56 -11.22 -8.62 16.35
N GLY A 57 -10.56 -9.54 17.06
CA GLY A 57 -9.29 -10.15 16.65
C GLY A 57 -9.45 -11.03 15.41
N ARG A 58 -10.57 -11.74 15.31
CA ARG A 58 -10.92 -12.51 14.12
C ARG A 58 -11.21 -11.62 12.91
N ALA A 59 -11.91 -10.49 13.12
CA ALA A 59 -12.15 -9.51 12.06
C ALA A 59 -10.85 -8.86 11.55
N ILE A 60 -9.96 -8.47 12.48
CA ILE A 60 -8.63 -7.91 12.14
C ILE A 60 -7.80 -8.94 11.37
N ASN A 61 -7.83 -10.22 11.76
CA ASN A 61 -7.11 -11.28 11.05
C ASN A 61 -7.55 -11.42 9.58
N VAL A 62 -8.85 -11.29 9.30
CA VAL A 62 -9.36 -11.29 7.92
C VAL A 62 -8.88 -10.07 7.14
N ALA A 63 -8.78 -8.90 7.78
CA ALA A 63 -8.28 -7.68 7.15
C ALA A 63 -6.76 -7.69 6.92
N ILE A 64 -5.99 -8.38 7.76
CA ILE A 64 -4.53 -8.52 7.60
C ILE A 64 -4.18 -9.26 6.31
N ASN A 65 -4.88 -10.35 5.98
CA ASN A 65 -4.54 -11.19 4.84
C ASN A 65 -4.45 -10.46 3.47
N PRO A 66 -5.45 -9.68 3.02
CA PRO A 66 -5.34 -8.93 1.77
C PRO A 66 -4.29 -7.81 1.85
N LEU A 67 -4.11 -7.21 3.03
CA LEU A 67 -3.17 -6.11 3.22
C LEU A 67 -1.71 -6.62 3.16
N LEU A 68 -1.47 -7.81 3.72
CA LEU A 68 -0.17 -8.50 3.70
C LEU A 68 0.18 -8.92 2.26
N PHE A 69 -0.82 -9.41 1.50
CA PHE A 69 -0.66 -9.68 0.08
C PHE A 69 -0.29 -8.44 -0.73
N ALA A 70 -0.94 -7.30 -0.47
CA ALA A 70 -0.61 -6.03 -1.12
C ALA A 70 0.83 -5.60 -0.81
N PHE A 71 1.26 -5.71 0.46
CA PHE A 71 2.64 -5.40 0.86
C PHE A 71 3.67 -6.30 0.18
N LEU A 72 3.44 -7.62 0.18
CA LEU A 72 4.30 -8.59 -0.52
C LEU A 72 4.40 -8.26 -2.01
N SER A 73 3.29 -7.91 -2.66
CA SER A 73 3.28 -7.52 -4.07
C SER A 73 4.13 -6.27 -4.31
N ILE A 74 3.98 -5.23 -3.47
CA ILE A 74 4.79 -4.00 -3.58
C ILE A 74 6.28 -4.31 -3.41
N VAL A 75 6.64 -5.10 -2.39
CA VAL A 75 8.03 -5.49 -2.15
C VAL A 75 8.58 -6.31 -3.32
N PHE A 76 7.79 -7.24 -3.86
CA PHE A 76 8.18 -8.05 -5.01
C PHE A 76 8.51 -7.20 -6.24
N PHE A 77 7.64 -6.25 -6.61
CA PHE A 77 7.91 -5.32 -7.70
C PHE A 77 9.12 -4.43 -7.42
N LYS A 78 9.30 -3.97 -6.18
CA LYS A 78 10.47 -3.17 -5.80
C LYS A 78 11.78 -3.95 -5.91
N VAL A 79 11.78 -5.24 -5.56
CA VAL A 79 12.96 -6.10 -5.71
C VAL A 79 13.26 -6.36 -7.18
N LEU A 80 12.24 -6.62 -8.01
CA LEU A 80 12.42 -6.78 -9.46
C LEU A 80 12.91 -5.51 -10.16
N GLU A 81 12.57 -4.33 -9.65
CA GLU A 81 13.08 -3.06 -10.16
C GLU A 81 14.60 -2.89 -9.91
N ILE A 82 15.11 -3.52 -8.84
CA ILE A 82 16.51 -3.41 -8.41
C ILE A 82 17.42 -4.44 -9.11
N ILE A 83 16.87 -5.60 -9.49
CA ILE A 83 17.57 -6.69 -10.19
C ILE A 83 17.61 -6.41 -11.69
#